data_AF-A0AAU1EY94-F1
#
_entry.id   AF-A0AAU1EY94-F1
#
_cell.length_a   1.000
_cell.length_b   1.000
_cell.length_c   1.000
_cell.angle_alpha   90.00
_cell.angle_beta   90.00
_cell.angle_gamma   90.00
#
_symmetry.space_group_name_H-M   'P 1'
#
loop_
_entity.id
_entity.type
_entity.pdbx_description
1 polymer ?
#
loop_
_entity_poly.entity_id
_entity_poly.type
_entity_poly.pdbx_seq_one_letter_code
_entity_poly.pdbx_strand_id
1 'polypeptide(L)'
;MGLDEGVSVLDVARQLPAVPVLRDLCRSIAMLDAILSPQWDDRFYSFNAHWSSSEEMASMRNGSGDEYAIVFSPAGAFVRGFAHESMMSPYASDGPWPGVLDDVPEVFRACVQEPAFTDEDGMPVATACLWREPADDGWRTGTIDFPEDYEYGDGAGELFAILTAGTPSAYQEFAEDYYGVPVDLAAVRHVYALRPLTPEVVAALNPQLTTAELGEDIVSIGYPRQP
;
A
#
# COMPACT_ATOMS: atom_id res chain seq x y z
N MET A 1 -32.83 0.24 -9.28
CA MET A 1 -32.01 0.86 -8.22
C MET A 1 -30.63 0.31 -8.49
N GLY A 2 -29.76 1.14 -9.07
CA GLY A 2 -28.52 0.68 -9.71
C GLY A 2 -27.66 -0.09 -8.73
N LEU A 3 -27.04 -1.16 -9.23
CA LEU A 3 -25.99 -1.89 -8.54
C LEU A 3 -24.92 -0.85 -8.22
N ASP A 4 -24.56 -0.66 -6.96
CA ASP A 4 -23.32 0.07 -6.64
C ASP A 4 -22.20 -0.81 -7.21
N GLU A 5 -21.67 -0.42 -8.38
CA GLU A 5 -20.46 -1.02 -8.96
C GLU A 5 -19.34 -0.88 -7.92
N GLY A 6 -18.67 -1.99 -7.59
CA GLY A 6 -17.55 -1.99 -6.66
C GLY A 6 -16.45 -1.02 -7.09
N VAL A 7 -15.71 -0.45 -6.13
CA VAL A 7 -14.61 0.49 -6.40
C VAL A 7 -13.48 -0.23 -7.13
N SER A 8 -13.22 0.16 -8.38
CA SER A 8 -12.20 -0.44 -9.24
C SER A 8 -10.86 0.30 -9.17
N VAL A 9 -9.82 -0.26 -9.78
CA VAL A 9 -8.52 0.41 -9.95
C VAL A 9 -8.64 1.76 -10.69
N LEU A 10 -9.64 1.91 -11.57
CA LEU A 10 -9.93 3.18 -12.25
C LEU A 10 -10.37 4.26 -11.25
N ASP A 11 -11.14 3.88 -10.23
CA ASP A 11 -11.61 4.79 -9.19
C ASP A 11 -10.49 5.11 -8.20
N VAL A 12 -9.67 4.11 -7.86
CA VAL A 12 -8.45 4.29 -7.06
C VAL A 12 -7.50 5.26 -7.76
N ALA A 13 -7.29 5.14 -9.07
CA ALA A 13 -6.43 6.04 -9.85
C ALA A 13 -6.85 7.51 -9.74
N ARG A 14 -8.16 7.78 -9.67
CA ARG A 14 -8.72 9.15 -9.54
C ARG A 14 -8.58 9.71 -8.13
N GLN A 15 -8.49 8.85 -7.12
CA GLN A 15 -8.49 9.22 -5.71
C GLN A 15 -7.09 9.26 -5.08
N LEU A 16 -6.15 8.46 -5.59
CA LEU A 16 -4.81 8.42 -5.04
C LEU A 16 -4.13 9.80 -5.13
N PRO A 17 -3.45 10.23 -4.06
CA PRO A 17 -2.77 11.52 -4.05
C PRO A 17 -1.52 11.50 -4.94
N ALA A 18 -0.89 12.65 -5.14
CA ALA A 18 0.36 12.74 -5.88
C ALA A 18 1.48 11.90 -5.23
N VAL A 19 2.44 11.42 -6.04
CA VAL A 19 3.49 10.49 -5.63
C VAL A 19 4.19 10.89 -4.32
N PRO A 20 4.64 12.14 -4.11
CA PRO A 20 5.30 12.52 -2.85
C PRO A 20 4.37 12.42 -1.63
N VAL A 21 3.09 12.76 -1.80
CA VAL A 21 2.09 12.69 -0.74
C VAL A 21 1.75 11.23 -0.42
N LEU A 22 1.60 10.38 -1.44
CA LEU A 22 1.37 8.94 -1.25
C LEU A 22 2.55 8.29 -0.50
N ARG A 23 3.78 8.63 -0.89
CA ARG A 23 4.99 8.14 -0.24
C ARG A 23 5.05 8.48 1.25
N ASP A 24 4.76 9.73 1.58
CA ASP A 24 4.73 10.20 2.97
C ASP A 24 3.57 9.57 3.76
N LEU A 25 2.43 9.36 3.12
CA LEU A 25 1.31 8.61 3.70
C LEU A 25 1.72 7.17 4.03
N CYS A 26 2.32 6.43 3.08
CA CYS A 26 2.79 5.06 3.30
C CYS A 26 3.82 4.97 4.44
N ARG A 27 4.77 5.93 4.52
CA ARG A 27 5.73 6.00 5.63
C ARG A 27 5.07 6.19 6.98
N SER A 28 4.02 7.02 7.04
CA SER A 28 3.29 7.25 8.28
C SER A 28 2.49 6.02 8.74
N ILE A 29 1.83 5.34 7.80
CA ILE A 29 1.06 4.11 8.05
C ILE A 29 2.01 2.99 8.53
N ALA A 30 3.12 2.77 7.82
CA ALA A 30 4.11 1.77 8.21
C ALA A 30 4.71 2.02 9.60
N MET A 31 4.88 3.29 9.99
CA MET A 31 5.37 3.63 11.33
C MET A 31 4.31 3.35 12.41
N LEU A 32 3.02 3.52 12.11
CA LEU A 32 1.95 3.12 13.02
C LEU A 32 1.91 1.61 13.20
N ASP A 33 2.01 0.84 12.11
CA ASP A 33 2.06 -0.62 12.16
C ASP A 33 3.27 -1.13 12.94
N ALA A 34 4.45 -0.53 12.80
CA ALA A 34 5.61 -0.92 13.60
C ALA A 34 5.44 -0.64 15.11
N ILE A 35 4.58 0.31 15.49
CA ILE A 35 4.25 0.58 16.90
C ILE A 35 3.17 -0.38 17.40
N LEU A 36 2.12 -0.61 16.63
CA LEU A 36 0.95 -1.42 17.01
C LEU A 36 1.19 -2.92 16.87
N SER A 37 2.00 -3.33 15.91
CA SER A 37 2.41 -4.71 15.60
C SER A 37 3.95 -4.80 15.51
N PRO A 38 4.65 -4.89 16.67
CA PRO A 38 6.11 -4.84 16.69
C PRO A 38 6.78 -5.98 15.93
N GLN A 39 6.18 -7.17 15.94
CA GLN A 39 6.61 -8.34 15.17
C GLN A 39 6.42 -8.10 13.67
N TRP A 40 7.52 -8.14 12.91
CA TRP A 40 7.51 -7.79 11.49
C TRP A 40 6.58 -8.67 10.63
N ASP A 41 6.56 -9.98 10.90
CA ASP A 41 5.72 -10.95 10.15
C ASP A 41 4.21 -10.70 10.34
N ASP A 42 3.83 -10.03 11.44
CA ASP A 42 2.44 -9.74 11.79
C ASP A 42 2.00 -8.34 11.33
N ARG A 43 2.85 -7.59 10.61
CA ARG A 43 2.52 -6.23 10.16
C ARG A 43 1.64 -6.25 8.91
N PHE A 44 0.59 -5.46 8.94
CA PHE A 44 -0.28 -5.29 7.79
C PHE A 44 0.32 -4.35 6.76
N TYR A 45 0.93 -3.24 7.21
CA TYR A 45 1.60 -2.25 6.38
C TYR A 45 3.09 -2.15 6.69
N SER A 46 3.91 -1.93 5.66
CA SER A 46 5.37 -1.79 5.79
C SER A 46 5.94 -0.82 4.77
N PHE A 47 7.12 -0.27 5.08
CA PHE A 47 7.86 0.61 4.18
C PHE A 47 9.36 0.35 4.33
N ASN A 48 10.05 0.20 3.19
CA ASN A 48 11.49 0.07 3.10
C ASN A 48 12.05 1.21 2.24
N ALA A 49 12.65 2.20 2.89
CA ALA A 49 13.31 3.34 2.24
C ALA A 49 14.64 2.96 1.56
N HIS A 50 15.11 1.73 1.74
CA HIS A 50 16.35 1.20 1.20
C HIS A 50 16.08 -0.09 0.40
N TRP A 51 14.94 -0.17 -0.29
CA TRP A 51 14.57 -1.32 -1.12
C TRP A 51 15.63 -1.58 -2.19
N SER A 52 16.11 -0.51 -2.84
CA SER A 52 17.32 -0.53 -3.65
C SER A 52 18.16 0.71 -3.40
N SER A 53 19.25 0.90 -4.16
CA SER A 53 20.06 2.12 -4.07
C SER A 53 19.32 3.39 -4.52
N SER A 54 18.21 3.25 -5.24
CA SER A 54 17.45 4.37 -5.81
C SER A 54 15.95 4.28 -5.61
N GLU A 55 15.45 3.19 -5.03
CA GLU A 55 14.02 2.92 -4.91
C GLU A 55 13.63 2.66 -3.46
N GLU A 56 12.43 3.11 -3.15
CA GLU A 56 11.76 2.90 -1.89
C GLU A 56 10.51 2.04 -2.17
N MET A 57 10.12 1.18 -1.24
CA MET A 57 8.98 0.28 -1.45
C MET A 57 8.05 0.31 -0.24
N ALA A 58 6.78 0.60 -0.48
CA ALA A 58 5.70 0.36 0.47
C ALA A 58 5.03 -0.97 0.14
N SER A 59 4.61 -1.72 1.16
CA SER A 59 3.87 -2.96 0.98
C SER A 59 2.73 -3.09 1.98
N MET A 60 1.71 -3.84 1.60
CA MET A 60 0.68 -4.34 2.49
C MET A 60 0.47 -5.82 2.23
N ARG A 61 0.18 -6.57 3.29
CA ARG A 61 -0.25 -7.97 3.23
C ARG A 61 -1.28 -8.22 4.33
N ASN A 62 -2.41 -8.87 4.01
CA ASN A 62 -3.43 -9.16 5.02
C ASN A 62 -3.26 -10.50 5.74
N GLY A 63 -2.26 -11.31 5.36
CA GLY A 63 -2.03 -12.65 5.90
C GLY A 63 -2.95 -13.74 5.33
N SER A 64 -3.88 -13.39 4.43
CA SER A 64 -4.85 -14.28 3.80
C SER A 64 -4.73 -14.33 2.27
N GLY A 65 -3.70 -13.69 1.71
CA GLY A 65 -3.36 -13.74 0.28
C GLY A 65 -3.44 -12.41 -0.45
N ASP A 66 -4.15 -11.42 0.11
CA ASP A 66 -4.21 -10.09 -0.51
C ASP A 66 -3.00 -9.27 -0.14
N GLU A 67 -2.43 -8.62 -1.15
CA GLU A 67 -1.24 -7.82 -0.99
C GLU A 67 -1.13 -6.71 -2.04
N TYR A 68 -0.43 -5.64 -1.68
CA TYR A 68 0.05 -4.67 -2.64
C TYR A 68 1.51 -4.32 -2.42
N ALA A 69 2.13 -3.83 -3.48
CA ALA A 69 3.43 -3.17 -3.44
C ALA A 69 3.38 -1.85 -4.21
N ILE A 70 4.07 -0.84 -3.69
CA ILE A 70 4.24 0.46 -4.33
C ILE A 70 5.74 0.76 -4.39
N VAL A 71 6.29 0.84 -5.59
CA VAL A 71 7.69 1.21 -5.83
C VAL A 71 7.76 2.68 -6.19
N PHE A 72 8.54 3.43 -5.41
CA PHE A 72 8.85 4.84 -5.65
C PHE A 72 10.26 4.94 -6.23
N SER A 73 10.42 5.61 -7.36
CA SER A 73 11.71 5.75 -8.05
C SER A 73 11.86 7.13 -8.72
N PRO A 74 13.04 7.48 -9.25
CA PRO A 74 13.20 8.69 -10.06
C PRO A 74 12.34 8.72 -11.32
N ALA A 75 11.91 7.55 -11.82
CA ALA A 75 11.03 7.42 -12.97
C ALA A 75 9.54 7.58 -12.63
N GLY A 76 9.20 7.80 -11.35
CA GLY A 76 7.82 7.98 -10.88
C GLY A 76 7.43 6.94 -9.83
N ALA A 77 6.20 6.44 -9.90
CA ALA A 77 5.74 5.37 -9.03
C ALA A 77 4.98 4.29 -9.79
N PHE A 78 5.16 3.05 -9.35
CA PHE A 78 4.48 1.86 -9.83
C PHE A 78 3.72 1.21 -8.66
N VAL A 79 2.47 0.84 -8.88
CA VAL A 79 1.60 0.18 -7.90
C VAL A 79 1.15 -1.15 -8.49
N ARG A 80 1.32 -2.21 -7.70
CA ARG A 80 0.76 -3.55 -7.97
C ARG A 80 -0.17 -3.92 -6.83
N GLY A 81 -1.41 -4.24 -7.14
CA GLY A 81 -2.37 -4.84 -6.22
C GLY A 81 -2.70 -6.26 -6.65
N PHE A 82 -2.82 -7.16 -5.68
CA PHE A 82 -3.25 -8.52 -5.90
C PHE A 82 -4.31 -8.89 -4.86
N ALA A 83 -5.53 -9.05 -5.35
CA ALA A 83 -6.65 -9.58 -4.58
C ALA A 83 -6.78 -11.07 -4.90
N HIS A 84 -6.49 -11.92 -3.92
CA HIS A 84 -6.35 -13.36 -4.10
C HIS A 84 -7.65 -14.01 -4.58
N GLU A 85 -8.77 -13.56 -4.02
CA GLU A 85 -10.10 -14.10 -4.30
C GLU A 85 -10.77 -13.49 -5.56
N SER A 86 -10.13 -12.51 -6.22
CA SER A 86 -10.68 -11.88 -7.41
C SER A 86 -10.70 -12.85 -8.60
N MET A 87 -11.75 -12.77 -9.42
CA MET A 87 -11.81 -13.48 -10.71
C MET A 87 -10.72 -13.04 -11.69
N MET A 88 -10.14 -11.85 -11.49
CA MET A 88 -9.03 -11.34 -12.29
C MET A 88 -7.67 -11.87 -11.81
N SER A 89 -7.66 -12.70 -10.76
CA SER A 89 -6.47 -13.38 -10.28
C SER A 89 -5.86 -14.25 -11.38
N PRO A 90 -4.53 -14.20 -11.60
CA PRO A 90 -3.85 -15.06 -12.56
C PRO A 90 -3.85 -16.54 -12.16
N TYR A 91 -4.46 -16.91 -11.03
CA TYR A 91 -4.75 -18.30 -10.68
C TYR A 91 -6.17 -18.73 -11.05
N ALA A 92 -7.05 -17.77 -11.33
CA ALA A 92 -8.39 -18.00 -11.89
C ALA A 92 -8.37 -17.99 -13.43
N SER A 93 -7.40 -17.30 -14.04
CA SER A 93 -7.09 -17.31 -15.48
C SER A 93 -5.73 -18.00 -15.75
N ASP A 94 -5.46 -18.43 -17.00
CA ASP A 94 -4.13 -18.96 -17.39
C ASP A 94 -3.10 -17.82 -17.58
N GLY A 95 -2.88 -17.01 -16.54
CA GLY A 95 -1.98 -15.84 -16.57
C GLY A 95 -2.65 -14.52 -16.18
N PRO A 96 -1.91 -13.40 -16.15
CA PRO A 96 -2.43 -12.08 -15.80
C PRO A 96 -3.66 -11.71 -16.62
N TRP A 97 -4.65 -11.08 -15.96
CA TRP A 97 -5.85 -10.63 -16.66
C TRP A 97 -5.50 -9.63 -17.77
N PRO A 98 -6.05 -9.78 -19.00
CA PRO A 98 -5.77 -8.89 -20.12
C PRO A 98 -6.02 -7.41 -19.77
N GLY A 99 -5.09 -6.54 -20.18
CA GLY A 99 -5.16 -5.11 -19.92
C GLY A 99 -4.56 -4.65 -18.59
N VAL A 100 -4.42 -5.52 -17.58
CA VAL A 100 -3.88 -5.10 -16.26
C VAL A 100 -2.42 -4.68 -16.36
N LEU A 101 -1.60 -5.44 -17.10
CA LEU A 101 -0.14 -5.20 -17.21
C LEU A 101 0.32 -4.83 -18.64
N ASP A 102 -0.59 -4.85 -19.61
CA ASP A 102 -0.26 -4.73 -21.03
C ASP A 102 0.27 -3.33 -21.37
N ASP A 103 -0.38 -2.30 -20.81
CA ASP A 103 -0.10 -0.89 -21.07
C ASP A 103 0.98 -0.29 -20.15
N VAL A 104 1.60 -1.09 -19.27
CA VAL A 104 2.64 -0.60 -18.35
C VAL A 104 3.82 -0.02 -19.15
N PRO A 105 4.22 1.25 -18.88
CA PRO A 105 5.33 1.89 -19.57
C PRO A 105 6.65 1.13 -19.42
N GLU A 106 7.52 1.25 -20.43
CA GLU A 106 8.83 0.59 -20.46
C GLU A 106 9.67 0.88 -19.21
N VAL A 107 9.57 2.10 -18.67
CA VAL A 107 10.29 2.53 -17.47
C VAL A 107 9.93 1.74 -16.20
N PHE A 108 8.76 1.08 -16.18
CA PHE A 108 8.29 0.26 -15.06
C PHE A 108 8.29 -1.24 -15.37
N ARG A 109 8.80 -1.68 -16.53
CA ARG A 109 8.81 -3.11 -16.89
C ARG A 109 9.63 -3.97 -15.93
N ALA A 110 10.70 -3.40 -15.36
CA ALA A 110 11.47 -4.07 -14.31
C ALA A 110 10.62 -4.38 -13.07
N CYS A 111 9.68 -3.51 -12.70
CA CYS A 111 8.77 -3.77 -11.59
C CYS A 111 7.78 -4.90 -11.91
N VAL A 112 7.33 -5.03 -13.17
CA VAL A 112 6.45 -6.14 -13.56
C VAL A 112 7.15 -7.50 -13.48
N GLN A 113 8.48 -7.51 -13.69
CA GLN A 113 9.33 -8.72 -13.70
C GLN A 113 10.04 -8.95 -12.37
N GLU A 114 9.81 -8.10 -11.37
CA GLU A 114 10.48 -8.17 -10.07
C GLU A 114 10.11 -9.49 -9.38
N PRO A 115 11.09 -10.35 -9.03
CA PRO A 115 10.82 -11.62 -8.35
C PRO A 115 9.99 -11.50 -7.07
N ALA A 116 10.07 -10.39 -6.33
CA ALA A 116 9.23 -10.15 -5.16
C ALA A 116 7.73 -9.97 -5.51
N PHE A 117 7.39 -9.74 -6.78
CA PHE A 117 6.04 -9.48 -7.28
C PHE A 117 5.55 -10.55 -8.27
N THR A 118 6.27 -11.67 -8.38
CA THR A 118 5.90 -12.84 -9.18
C THR A 118 5.75 -14.07 -8.29
N ASP A 119 5.08 -15.10 -8.80
CA ASP A 119 5.06 -16.41 -8.17
C ASP A 119 6.37 -17.20 -8.39
N GLU A 120 6.39 -18.46 -7.97
CA GLU A 120 7.56 -19.35 -8.08
C GLU A 120 7.97 -19.68 -9.53
N ASP A 121 7.05 -19.57 -10.48
CA ASP A 121 7.28 -19.79 -11.91
C ASP A 121 7.61 -18.48 -12.66
N GLY A 122 7.63 -17.34 -11.96
CA GLY A 122 7.89 -16.03 -12.52
C GLY A 122 6.65 -15.39 -13.16
N MET A 123 5.45 -15.89 -12.87
CA MET A 123 4.20 -15.29 -13.33
C MET A 123 3.90 -14.02 -12.50
N PRO A 124 3.68 -12.86 -13.13
CA PRO A 124 3.25 -11.67 -12.40
C PRO A 124 1.92 -11.89 -11.69
N VAL A 125 1.89 -11.63 -10.38
CA VAL A 125 0.67 -11.78 -9.58
C VAL A 125 -0.03 -10.42 -9.47
N ALA A 126 -1.04 -10.14 -10.28
CA ALA A 126 -1.69 -8.84 -10.22
C ALA A 126 -3.15 -8.90 -10.65
N THR A 127 -4.00 -8.20 -9.91
CA THR A 127 -5.39 -7.93 -10.29
C THR A 127 -5.61 -6.45 -10.59
N ALA A 128 -4.78 -5.59 -10.01
CA ALA A 128 -4.77 -4.15 -10.23
C ALA A 128 -3.35 -3.64 -10.47
N CYS A 129 -3.19 -2.68 -11.38
CA CYS A 129 -1.92 -2.02 -11.62
C CYS A 129 -2.12 -0.53 -11.89
N LEU A 130 -1.30 0.31 -11.27
CA LEU A 130 -1.25 1.75 -11.55
C LEU A 130 0.18 2.20 -11.74
N TRP A 131 0.35 3.29 -12.47
CA TRP A 131 1.62 3.98 -12.58
C TRP A 131 1.43 5.47 -12.72
N ARG A 132 2.50 6.21 -12.40
CA ARG A 132 2.54 7.65 -12.61
C ARG A 132 3.97 8.10 -12.87
N GLU A 133 4.24 8.60 -14.07
CA GLU A 133 5.50 9.23 -14.43
C GLU A 133 5.55 10.69 -13.93
N PRO A 134 6.75 11.31 -13.79
CA PRO A 134 6.86 12.70 -13.32
C PRO A 134 6.13 13.73 -14.19
N ALA A 135 5.94 13.43 -15.47
CA ALA A 135 5.23 14.29 -16.42
C ALA A 135 3.70 14.10 -16.39
N ASP A 136 3.19 13.06 -15.71
CA ASP A 136 1.77 12.76 -15.66
C ASP A 136 1.03 13.65 -14.65
N ASP A 137 -0.15 14.12 -15.05
CA ASP A 137 -1.06 14.91 -14.23
C ASP A 137 -1.86 14.07 -13.22
N GLY A 138 -2.00 12.76 -13.45
CA GLY A 138 -2.68 11.81 -12.58
C GLY A 138 -2.12 10.39 -12.64
N TRP A 139 -2.68 9.50 -11.84
CA TRP A 139 -2.38 8.07 -11.95
C TRP A 139 -3.02 7.48 -13.19
N ARG A 140 -2.29 6.57 -13.84
CA ARG A 140 -2.73 5.83 -15.01
C ARG A 140 -2.88 4.36 -14.64
N THR A 141 -3.73 3.67 -15.38
CA THR A 141 -3.89 2.22 -15.36
C THR A 141 -4.10 1.75 -16.80
N GLY A 142 -4.11 0.43 -17.01
CA GLY A 142 -4.27 -0.14 -18.34
C GLY A 142 -5.70 -0.10 -18.85
N THR A 143 -5.85 -0.46 -20.12
CA THR A 143 -7.15 -0.61 -20.78
C THR A 143 -7.73 -1.98 -20.42
N ILE A 144 -8.51 -2.03 -19.34
CA ILE A 144 -9.03 -3.28 -18.76
C ILE A 144 -10.49 -3.51 -19.18
N ASP A 145 -10.77 -4.69 -19.70
CA ASP A 145 -12.14 -5.19 -19.83
C ASP A 145 -12.52 -5.94 -18.54
N PHE A 146 -13.29 -5.28 -17.67
CA PHE A 146 -13.71 -5.84 -16.38
C PHE A 146 -14.82 -6.88 -16.53
N PRO A 147 -14.91 -7.89 -15.64
CA PRO A 147 -16.00 -8.85 -15.64
C PRO A 147 -17.35 -8.18 -15.33
N GLU A 148 -18.39 -8.48 -16.12
CA GLU A 148 -19.70 -7.78 -16.08
C GLU A 148 -20.51 -8.00 -14.78
N ASP A 149 -20.29 -9.09 -14.04
CA ASP A 149 -21.20 -9.58 -12.98
C ASP A 149 -20.52 -9.86 -11.63
N TYR A 150 -19.42 -9.18 -11.29
CA TYR A 150 -18.66 -9.49 -10.06
C TYR A 150 -18.51 -8.30 -9.10
N GLU A 151 -19.16 -8.39 -7.93
CA GLU A 151 -19.19 -7.35 -6.89
C GLU A 151 -17.79 -6.99 -6.35
N TYR A 152 -16.88 -7.96 -6.31
CA TYR A 152 -15.51 -7.77 -5.79
C TYR A 152 -14.51 -7.32 -6.86
N GLY A 153 -14.89 -7.29 -8.15
CA GLY A 153 -14.09 -6.74 -9.25
C GLY A 153 -12.62 -7.18 -9.26
N ASP A 154 -11.72 -6.20 -9.35
CA ASP A 154 -10.25 -6.36 -9.25
C ASP A 154 -9.73 -6.32 -7.79
N GLY A 155 -10.62 -6.15 -6.81
CA GLY A 155 -10.32 -6.01 -5.37
C GLY A 155 -9.63 -4.69 -5.00
N ALA A 156 -9.44 -3.76 -5.93
CA ALA A 156 -8.67 -2.54 -5.69
C ALA A 156 -9.29 -1.64 -4.61
N GLY A 157 -10.63 -1.59 -4.53
CA GLY A 157 -11.35 -0.82 -3.53
C GLY A 157 -10.93 -1.11 -2.09
N GLU A 158 -10.86 -2.40 -1.74
CA GLU A 158 -10.46 -2.85 -0.40
C GLU A 158 -8.95 -2.75 -0.20
N LEU A 159 -8.16 -3.23 -1.18
CA LEU A 159 -6.70 -3.20 -1.14
C LEU A 159 -6.14 -1.80 -0.84
N PHE A 160 -6.72 -0.77 -1.46
CA PHE A 160 -6.22 0.60 -1.40
C PHE A 160 -7.07 1.53 -0.52
N ALA A 161 -8.05 1.00 0.22
CA ALA A 161 -9.02 1.78 1.00
C ALA A 161 -8.36 2.81 1.94
N ILE A 162 -7.31 2.43 2.67
CA ILE A 162 -6.60 3.35 3.59
C ILE A 162 -5.84 4.43 2.82
N LEU A 163 -5.30 4.11 1.65
CA LEU A 163 -4.54 5.06 0.82
C LEU A 163 -5.46 6.07 0.13
N THR A 164 -6.62 5.64 -0.36
CA THR A 164 -7.62 6.52 -0.99
C THR A 164 -8.36 7.37 0.03
N ALA A 165 -8.67 6.82 1.22
CA ALA A 165 -9.20 7.61 2.31
C ALA A 165 -8.19 8.66 2.81
N GLY A 166 -6.91 8.27 2.94
CA GLY A 166 -5.79 9.18 3.21
C GLY A 166 -5.88 9.94 4.54
N THR A 167 -6.75 9.51 5.47
CA THR A 167 -7.02 10.23 6.72
C THR A 167 -6.58 9.45 7.97
N PRO A 168 -6.14 10.16 9.03
CA PRO A 168 -5.86 9.54 10.33
C PRO A 168 -7.03 8.74 10.92
N SER A 169 -8.28 9.20 10.73
CA SER A 169 -9.47 8.52 11.25
C SER A 169 -9.73 7.20 10.54
N ALA A 170 -9.52 7.13 9.22
CA ALA A 170 -9.68 5.88 8.48
C ALA A 170 -8.70 4.80 8.97
N TYR A 171 -7.43 5.18 9.22
CA TYR A 171 -6.47 4.24 9.81
C TYR A 171 -6.81 3.88 11.25
N GLN A 172 -7.26 4.83 12.06
CA GLN A 172 -7.69 4.54 13.44
C GLN A 172 -8.80 3.49 13.44
N GLU A 173 -9.85 3.67 12.63
CA GLU A 173 -10.98 2.74 12.52
C GLU A 173 -10.50 1.34 12.09
N PHE A 174 -9.64 1.28 11.07
CA PHE A 174 -9.00 0.02 10.66
C PHE A 174 -8.19 -0.63 11.78
N ALA A 175 -7.34 0.13 12.46
CA ALA A 175 -6.45 -0.39 13.48
C ALA A 175 -7.22 -0.87 14.71
N GLU A 176 -8.29 -0.19 15.10
CA GLU A 176 -9.17 -0.61 16.20
C GLU A 176 -9.90 -1.92 15.88
N ASP A 177 -10.36 -2.08 14.64
CA ASP A 177 -11.01 -3.31 14.17
C ASP A 177 -10.01 -4.47 14.05
N TYR A 178 -8.89 -4.25 13.36
CA TYR A 178 -7.91 -5.29 13.06
C TYR A 178 -7.09 -5.73 14.28
N TYR A 179 -6.56 -4.78 15.05
CA TYR A 179 -5.73 -5.08 16.23
C TYR A 179 -6.55 -5.29 17.51
N GLY A 180 -7.85 -4.99 17.49
CA GLY A 180 -8.75 -5.21 18.62
C GLY A 180 -8.44 -4.37 19.85
N VAL A 181 -7.74 -3.24 19.68
CA VAL A 181 -7.34 -2.33 20.76
C VAL A 181 -7.75 -0.89 20.44
N PRO A 182 -8.16 -0.07 21.43
CA PRO A 182 -8.40 1.35 21.20
C PRO A 182 -7.13 2.07 20.72
N VAL A 183 -7.27 3.00 19.77
CA VAL A 183 -6.13 3.72 19.19
C VAL A 183 -6.30 5.23 19.40
N ASP A 184 -5.31 5.89 20.00
CA ASP A 184 -5.37 7.33 20.24
C ASP A 184 -5.25 8.13 18.93
N LEU A 185 -6.35 8.75 18.50
CA LEU A 185 -6.41 9.53 17.26
C LEU A 185 -5.44 10.73 17.25
N ALA A 186 -5.12 11.33 18.40
CA ALA A 186 -4.17 12.44 18.45
C ALA A 186 -2.73 11.95 18.18
N ALA A 187 -2.38 10.76 18.68
CA ALA A 187 -1.14 10.06 18.36
C ALA A 187 -1.09 9.64 16.88
N VAL A 188 -2.18 9.09 16.32
CA VAL A 188 -2.25 8.78 14.87
C VAL A 188 -2.03 10.04 14.03
N ARG A 189 -2.71 11.15 14.35
CA ARG A 189 -2.50 12.45 13.69
C ARG A 189 -1.07 12.95 13.81
N HIS A 190 -0.39 12.69 14.93
CA HIS A 190 1.02 13.03 15.11
C HIS A 190 1.91 12.30 14.10
N VAL A 191 1.67 11.01 13.92
CA VAL A 191 2.46 10.16 13.01
C VAL A 191 2.14 10.45 11.55
N TYR A 192 0.85 10.65 11.20
CA TYR A 192 0.41 11.10 9.87
C TYR A 192 1.02 12.43 9.44
N ALA A 193 1.31 13.32 10.40
CA ALA A 193 1.99 14.59 10.14
C ALA A 193 3.51 14.44 9.97
N LEU A 194 4.04 13.20 9.95
CA LEU A 194 5.47 12.87 9.89
C LEU A 194 6.30 13.64 10.92
N ARG A 195 5.77 13.83 12.13
CA ARG A 195 6.52 14.43 13.23
C ARG A 195 7.40 13.36 13.88
N PRO A 196 8.63 13.70 14.31
CA PRO A 196 9.45 12.76 15.07
C PRO A 196 8.69 12.16 16.25
N LEU A 197 8.87 10.87 16.48
CA LEU A 197 8.19 10.18 17.58
C LEU A 197 8.65 10.76 18.93
N THR A 198 7.72 10.82 19.87
CA THR A 198 8.01 11.18 21.26
C THR A 198 7.60 10.02 22.18
N PRO A 199 8.18 9.92 23.40
CA PRO A 199 7.79 8.88 24.35
C PRO A 199 6.28 8.87 24.63
N GLU A 200 5.65 10.04 24.68
CA GLU A 200 4.22 10.18 24.93
C GLU A 200 3.37 9.65 23.78
N VAL A 201 3.78 9.91 22.53
CA VAL A 201 3.09 9.41 21.33
C VAL A 201 3.21 7.89 21.24
N VAL A 202 4.40 7.35 21.49
CA VAL A 202 4.60 5.89 21.46
C VAL A 202 3.80 5.22 22.58
N ALA A 203 3.86 5.73 23.81
CA ALA A 203 3.13 5.16 24.94
C ALA A 203 1.60 5.22 24.78
N ALA A 204 1.09 6.23 24.06
CA ALA A 204 -0.34 6.35 23.76
C ALA A 204 -0.83 5.30 22.73
N LEU A 205 0.04 4.84 21.84
CA LEU A 205 -0.27 3.82 20.83
C LEU A 205 0.05 2.40 21.34
N ASN A 206 1.21 2.23 21.98
CA ASN A 206 1.64 0.97 22.56
C ASN A 206 2.43 1.22 23.86
N PRO A 207 1.83 1.04 25.04
CA PRO A 207 2.47 1.30 26.33
C PRO A 207 3.59 0.30 26.69
N GLN A 208 3.75 -0.78 25.93
CA GLN A 208 4.79 -1.79 26.15
C GLN A 208 6.08 -1.45 25.41
N LEU A 209 6.07 -0.42 24.58
CA LEU A 209 7.14 -0.10 23.65
C LEU A 209 7.73 1.29 23.96
N THR A 210 9.02 1.44 23.74
CA THR A 210 9.75 2.70 23.91
C THR A 210 10.25 3.24 22.57
N THR A 211 10.42 4.56 22.48
CA THR A 211 11.00 5.20 21.28
C THR A 211 12.37 4.65 20.89
N ALA A 212 13.16 4.15 21.85
CA ALA A 212 14.47 3.57 21.58
C ALA A 212 14.38 2.22 20.84
N GLU A 213 13.33 1.44 21.10
CA GLU A 213 13.11 0.13 20.45
C GLU A 213 12.72 0.28 18.98
N LEU A 214 12.22 1.45 18.56
CA LEU A 214 11.85 1.76 17.16
C LEU A 214 13.04 2.26 16.32
N GLY A 215 14.26 2.24 16.85
CA GLY A 215 15.43 2.82 16.16
C GLY A 215 15.66 2.22 14.78
N GLU A 216 15.55 0.90 14.65
CA GLU A 216 15.71 0.20 13.36
C GLU A 216 14.54 0.48 12.42
N ASP A 217 13.30 0.48 12.91
CA ASP A 217 12.11 0.82 12.12
C ASP A 217 12.20 2.24 11.56
N ILE A 218 12.60 3.22 12.38
CA ILE A 218 12.78 4.61 11.96
C ILE A 218 13.83 4.72 10.84
N VAL A 219 14.91 3.93 10.90
CA VAL A 219 15.94 3.90 9.84
C VAL A 219 15.38 3.26 8.57
N SER A 220 14.73 2.10 8.71
CA SER A 220 14.23 1.29 7.61
C SER A 220 13.11 2.00 6.84
N ILE A 221 12.14 2.59 7.55
CA ILE A 221 11.04 3.38 7.00
C ILE A 221 11.53 4.76 6.49
N GLY A 222 12.74 5.15 6.89
CA GLY A 222 13.25 6.50 6.68
C GLY A 222 12.42 7.55 7.42
N TYR A 223 11.75 7.20 8.52
CA TYR A 223 10.87 8.09 9.28
C TYR A 223 11.64 9.25 9.95
N PRO A 224 11.04 10.43 10.16
CA PRO A 224 11.76 11.57 10.73
C PRO A 224 12.30 11.32 12.14
N ARG A 225 13.58 11.67 12.34
CA ARG A 225 14.27 11.56 13.63
C ARG A 225 14.19 12.86 14.41
N GLN A 226 14.28 12.75 15.74
CA GLN A 226 14.57 13.93 16.55
C GLN A 226 15.98 14.44 16.18
N PRO A 227 16.17 15.77 16.11
CA PRO A 227 17.49 16.38 15.88
C PRO A 227 18.46 16.13 17.04
#